data_AF-A0A672II75-F1
#
_entry.id   AF-A0A672II75-F1
#
_cell.length_a   1.000
_cell.length_b   1.000
_cell.length_c   1.000
_cell.angle_alpha   90.00
_cell.angle_beta   90.00
_cell.angle_gamma   90.00
#
_symmetry.space_group_name_H-M   'P 1'
#
loop_
_entity.id
_entity.type
_entity.pdbx_description
1 polymer ?
#
loop_
_entity_poly.entity_id
_entity_poly.type
_entity_poly.pdbx_seq_one_letter_code
_entity_poly.pdbx_strand_id
1 'polypeptide(L)'
;ETLEKLRRAYPGKICPNATGIEVQSVSGYSPRQTGDVIYKSDSVTGFICRNQDQPGKTCNDYRVRFSCHPPFCGGGVCWTEFFNRDDPSVTGDWELLKLLQRENPGKICDHPLFIEAVTSDTNAPAYTTGDTFYRFSPSQGFVCRRRDQRRRFCRDYKVRFGCPCKY
;
A
#
# COMPACT_ATOMS: atom_id res chain seq x y z
N GLU A 1 -2.51 -7.48 11.75
CA GLU A 1 -2.53 -6.55 10.62
C GLU A 1 -2.15 -7.27 9.31
N THR A 2 -2.90 -7.03 8.21
CA THR A 2 -2.55 -7.64 6.91
C THR A 2 -1.50 -6.83 6.17
N LEU A 3 -0.68 -7.50 5.35
CA LEU A 3 0.35 -6.84 4.55
C LEU A 3 -0.23 -5.78 3.59
N GLU A 4 -1.39 -6.06 3.00
CA GLU A 4 -2.11 -5.12 2.14
C GLU A 4 -2.50 -3.84 2.89
N LYS A 5 -2.98 -3.96 4.14
CA LYS A 5 -3.30 -2.80 4.98
C LYS A 5 -2.04 -2.05 5.40
N LEU A 6 -0.96 -2.74 5.76
CA LEU A 6 0.32 -2.09 6.09
C LEU A 6 0.90 -1.32 4.91
N ARG A 7 0.87 -1.87 3.69
CA ARG A 7 1.34 -1.17 2.49
C ARG A 7 0.52 0.08 2.19
N ARG A 8 -0.79 0.05 2.49
CA ARG A 8 -1.68 1.20 2.37
C ARG A 8 -1.39 2.26 3.44
N ALA A 9 -1.15 1.86 4.67
CA ALA A 9 -0.86 2.76 5.79
C ALA A 9 0.57 3.36 5.74
N TYR A 10 1.52 2.62 5.17
CA TYR A 10 2.93 3.01 5.06
C TYR A 10 3.44 2.88 3.61
N PRO A 11 2.98 3.76 2.68
CA PRO A 11 3.40 3.72 1.28
C PRO A 11 4.92 3.81 1.15
N GLY A 12 5.52 2.98 0.29
CA GLY A 12 6.97 2.99 0.09
C GLY A 12 7.82 2.31 1.17
N LYS A 13 7.22 1.86 2.28
CA LYS A 13 7.99 1.27 3.40
C LYS A 13 8.09 -0.25 3.34
N ILE A 14 7.23 -0.91 2.58
CA ILE A 14 7.20 -2.38 2.47
C ILE A 14 7.09 -2.77 1.01
N CYS A 15 8.14 -3.39 0.46
CA CYS A 15 8.20 -3.84 -0.93
C CYS A 15 6.98 -4.69 -1.35
N PRO A 16 6.56 -4.68 -2.63
CA PRO A 16 5.43 -5.48 -3.15
C PRO A 16 5.60 -7.01 -3.02
N ASN A 17 6.83 -7.50 -2.99
CA ASN A 17 7.15 -8.93 -2.89
C ASN A 17 8.10 -9.16 -1.72
N ALA A 18 7.54 -9.16 -0.50
CA ALA A 18 8.32 -9.43 0.70
C ALA A 18 8.72 -10.92 0.75
N THR A 19 9.98 -11.19 1.05
CA THR A 19 10.56 -12.54 1.11
C THR A 19 10.54 -13.13 2.51
N GLY A 20 10.27 -12.32 3.53
CA GLY A 20 10.23 -12.75 4.92
C GLY A 20 9.44 -11.77 5.79
N ILE A 21 9.04 -12.24 6.96
CA ILE A 21 8.42 -11.43 8.01
C ILE A 21 9.09 -11.79 9.33
N GLU A 22 9.34 -10.78 10.16
CA GLU A 22 9.71 -10.94 11.55
C GLU A 22 8.72 -10.18 12.42
N VAL A 23 8.33 -10.81 13.52
CA VAL A 23 7.27 -10.34 14.41
C VAL A 23 7.78 -10.36 15.84
N GLN A 24 7.53 -9.27 16.56
CA GLN A 24 7.79 -9.16 17.99
C GLN A 24 6.64 -8.41 18.65
N SER A 25 6.32 -8.74 19.90
CA SER A 25 5.45 -7.88 20.69
C SER A 25 6.11 -6.51 20.89
N VAL A 26 5.34 -5.49 21.21
CA VAL A 26 5.89 -4.17 21.55
C VAL A 26 6.85 -4.25 22.75
N SER A 27 6.65 -5.23 23.63
CA SER A 27 7.55 -5.56 24.76
C SER A 27 8.79 -6.38 24.36
N GLY A 28 8.97 -6.71 23.08
CA GLY A 28 10.16 -7.40 22.55
C GLY A 28 10.12 -8.92 22.60
N TYR A 29 8.99 -9.53 22.96
CA TYR A 29 8.85 -11.00 22.99
C TYR A 29 8.47 -11.57 21.62
N SER A 30 8.96 -12.77 21.31
CA SER A 30 8.47 -13.51 20.15
C SER A 30 7.02 -13.97 20.34
N PRO A 31 6.24 -14.22 19.27
CA PRO A 31 4.88 -14.76 19.39
C PRO A 31 4.81 -16.08 20.16
N ARG A 32 5.89 -16.87 20.17
CA ARG A 32 5.96 -18.10 20.96
C ARG A 32 6.07 -17.82 22.47
N GLN A 33 6.81 -16.79 22.86
CA GLN A 33 7.02 -16.43 24.26
C GLN A 33 5.79 -15.76 24.89
N THR A 34 5.00 -15.05 24.09
CA THR A 34 3.75 -14.44 24.57
C THR A 34 2.66 -15.47 24.84
N GLY A 35 2.74 -16.65 24.20
CA GLY A 35 1.73 -17.71 24.32
C GLY A 35 0.48 -17.47 23.47
N ASP A 36 0.47 -16.44 22.61
CA ASP A 36 -0.68 -16.16 21.75
C ASP A 36 -0.85 -17.21 20.65
N VAL A 37 -2.10 -17.58 20.38
CA VAL A 37 -2.46 -18.42 19.24
C VAL A 37 -2.46 -17.59 17.96
N ILE A 38 -1.46 -17.78 17.10
CA ILE A 38 -1.29 -16.98 15.88
C ILE A 38 -2.03 -17.61 14.71
N TYR A 39 -2.93 -16.84 14.07
CA TYR A 39 -3.70 -17.31 12.92
C TYR A 39 -2.88 -17.30 11.62
N LYS A 40 -2.11 -16.23 11.39
CA LYS A 40 -1.22 -16.08 10.22
C LYS A 40 0.07 -15.36 10.59
N SER A 41 1.18 -15.80 10.02
CA SER A 41 2.49 -15.17 10.14
C SER A 41 3.34 -15.54 8.93
N ASP A 42 3.14 -14.84 7.83
CA ASP A 42 3.85 -15.08 6.57
C ASP A 42 4.03 -13.78 5.77
N SER A 43 4.98 -13.78 4.84
CA SER A 43 5.35 -12.57 4.08
C SER A 43 4.38 -12.20 2.95
N VAL A 44 3.31 -12.98 2.74
CA VAL A 44 2.27 -12.72 1.74
C VAL A 44 1.05 -12.08 2.40
N THR A 45 0.60 -12.65 3.51
CA THR A 45 -0.60 -12.25 4.25
C THR A 45 -0.28 -11.18 5.30
N GLY A 46 0.90 -11.23 5.92
CA GLY A 46 1.27 -10.42 7.09
C GLY A 46 1.15 -11.21 8.39
N PHE A 47 0.75 -10.53 9.48
CA PHE A 47 0.65 -11.12 10.80
C PHE A 47 -0.74 -10.91 11.40
N ILE A 48 -1.44 -11.99 11.75
CA ILE A 48 -2.79 -11.94 12.29
C ILE A 48 -2.85 -12.73 13.59
N CYS A 49 -3.08 -12.01 14.69
CA CYS A 49 -3.61 -12.55 15.93
C CYS A 49 -5.07 -12.12 16.05
N ARG A 50 -5.98 -13.05 16.34
CA ARG A 50 -7.40 -12.75 16.55
C ARG A 50 -7.73 -12.95 18.02
N ASN A 51 -8.33 -11.94 18.64
CA ASN A 51 -8.76 -11.99 20.04
C ASN A 51 -9.65 -13.21 20.33
N GLN A 52 -10.53 -13.58 19.40
CA GLN A 52 -11.43 -14.73 19.54
C GLN A 52 -10.70 -16.09 19.65
N ASP A 53 -9.46 -16.18 19.17
CA ASP A 53 -8.66 -17.41 19.24
C ASP A 53 -7.89 -17.52 20.57
N GLN A 54 -7.85 -16.44 21.37
CA GLN A 54 -7.10 -16.40 22.61
C GLN A 54 -7.95 -16.86 23.79
N PRO A 55 -7.42 -17.73 24.69
CA PRO A 55 -8.11 -18.10 25.92
C PRO A 55 -8.50 -16.88 26.78
N GLY A 56 -7.63 -15.87 26.85
CA GLY A 56 -7.87 -14.60 27.56
C GLY A 56 -8.64 -13.55 26.76
N LYS A 57 -9.07 -13.86 25.52
CA LYS A 57 -9.75 -12.97 24.58
C LYS A 57 -8.99 -11.68 24.20
N THR A 58 -7.69 -11.62 24.41
CA THR A 58 -6.86 -10.47 24.03
C THR A 58 -5.54 -10.95 23.44
N CYS A 59 -5.23 -10.50 22.23
CA CYS A 59 -3.91 -10.60 21.66
C CYS A 59 -2.97 -9.58 22.30
N ASN A 60 -1.68 -9.91 22.38
CA ASN A 60 -0.66 -8.91 22.63
C ASN A 60 -0.58 -7.91 21.47
N ASP A 61 0.00 -6.74 21.72
CA ASP A 61 0.30 -5.78 20.67
C ASP A 61 1.65 -6.11 20.02
N TYR A 62 1.69 -6.09 18.68
CA TYR A 62 2.83 -6.57 17.89
C TYR A 62 3.29 -5.53 16.87
N ARG A 63 4.61 -5.50 16.66
CA ARG A 63 5.27 -4.84 15.55
C ARG A 63 5.84 -5.88 14.58
N VAL A 64 5.90 -5.51 13.31
CA VAL A 64 6.40 -6.39 12.24
C VAL A 64 7.44 -5.68 11.39
N ARG A 65 8.40 -6.44 10.86
CA ARG A 65 9.28 -6.00 9.77
C ARG A 65 9.29 -7.03 8.65
N PHE A 66 9.52 -6.57 7.43
CA PHE A 66 9.53 -7.42 6.24
C PHE A 66 10.91 -7.43 5.60
N SER A 67 11.34 -8.61 5.16
CA SER A 67 12.53 -8.76 4.33
C SER A 67 12.15 -8.47 2.88
N CYS A 68 12.99 -7.69 2.21
CA CYS A 68 12.78 -7.27 0.84
C CYS A 68 14.04 -7.50 0.02
N HIS A 69 13.90 -7.63 -1.30
CA HIS A 69 15.04 -7.78 -2.17
C HIS A 69 15.98 -6.55 -2.09
N PRO A 70 17.31 -6.74 -2.28
CA PRO A 70 18.32 -5.70 -2.10
C PRO A 70 18.05 -4.35 -2.77
N PRO A 71 17.46 -4.24 -3.99
CA PRO A 71 17.11 -2.94 -4.56
C PRO A 71 16.24 -2.08 -3.63
N PHE A 72 15.40 -2.70 -2.80
CA PHE A 72 14.56 -2.02 -1.82
C PHE A 72 15.32 -1.66 -0.54
N CYS A 73 16.25 -2.52 -0.09
CA CYS A 73 17.02 -2.31 1.14
C CYS A 73 18.34 -1.56 0.94
N GLY A 74 18.81 -1.38 -0.30
CA GLY A 74 20.13 -0.82 -0.63
C GLY A 74 20.20 0.12 -1.84
N GLY A 75 19.15 0.19 -2.68
CA GLY A 75 19.10 1.09 -3.85
C GLY A 75 18.35 2.40 -3.61
N GLY A 76 17.56 2.51 -2.54
CA GLY A 76 16.70 3.66 -2.27
C GLY A 76 15.49 3.73 -3.21
N VAL A 77 14.42 4.38 -2.74
CA VAL A 77 13.23 4.67 -3.54
C VAL A 77 13.21 6.17 -3.85
N CYS A 78 13.18 6.50 -5.13
CA CYS A 78 13.03 7.86 -5.63
C CYS A 78 11.61 8.03 -6.15
N TRP A 79 10.90 9.00 -5.56
CA TRP A 79 9.53 9.31 -5.92
C TRP A 79 9.50 10.27 -7.10
N THR A 80 8.61 10.00 -8.04
CA THR A 80 8.27 10.94 -9.10
C THR A 80 7.54 12.17 -8.54
N GLU A 81 7.33 13.18 -9.39
CA GLU A 81 6.27 14.16 -9.18
C GLU A 81 4.89 13.48 -9.12
N PHE A 82 3.88 14.21 -8.65
CA PHE A 82 2.50 13.77 -8.74
C PHE A 82 1.95 14.03 -10.14
N PHE A 83 1.23 13.06 -10.66
CA PHE A 83 0.49 13.12 -11.90
C PHE A 83 -1.00 13.10 -11.60
N ASN A 84 -1.73 14.05 -12.18
CA ASN A 84 -3.18 14.07 -12.26
C ASN A 84 -3.52 14.16 -13.74
N ARG A 85 -3.98 13.06 -14.31
CA ARG A 85 -4.32 12.95 -15.72
C ARG A 85 -5.83 13.04 -15.94
N ASP A 86 -6.63 12.50 -15.03
CA ASP A 86 -8.08 12.38 -15.18
C ASP A 86 -8.81 13.10 -14.06
N ASP A 87 -9.78 13.94 -14.41
CA ASP A 87 -10.69 14.50 -13.43
C ASP A 87 -11.85 13.53 -13.15
N PRO A 88 -12.44 13.52 -11.94
CA PRO A 88 -13.56 12.66 -11.61
C PRO A 88 -14.77 12.98 -12.50
N SER A 89 -15.00 12.13 -13.49
CA SER A 89 -16.00 12.31 -14.53
C SER A 89 -17.22 11.41 -14.33
N VAL A 90 -17.97 11.11 -15.40
CA VAL A 90 -19.14 10.22 -15.36
C VAL A 90 -18.73 8.78 -15.01
N THR A 91 -17.51 8.36 -15.33
CA THR A 91 -17.06 6.97 -15.14
C THR A 91 -16.23 6.75 -13.88
N GLY A 92 -15.65 7.81 -13.33
CA GLY A 92 -14.71 7.74 -12.20
C GLY A 92 -13.51 8.64 -12.43
N ASP A 93 -12.44 8.33 -11.72
CA ASP A 93 -11.11 8.93 -11.83
C ASP A 93 -10.08 7.81 -12.11
N TRP A 94 -9.26 7.99 -13.14
CA TRP A 94 -8.46 6.96 -13.80
C TRP A 94 -6.99 7.34 -14.02
N GLU A 95 -6.19 7.14 -12.98
CA GLU A 95 -4.73 7.33 -12.98
C GLU A 95 -3.97 6.04 -13.37
N LEU A 96 -4.19 5.56 -14.60
CA LEU A 96 -3.59 4.32 -15.12
C LEU A 96 -2.11 4.50 -15.47
N LEU A 97 -1.24 3.64 -14.91
CA LEU A 97 0.22 3.70 -15.12
C LEU A 97 0.61 3.77 -16.61
N LYS A 98 0.02 2.90 -17.44
CA LYS A 98 0.37 2.82 -18.88
C LYS A 98 0.07 4.13 -19.62
N LEU A 99 -0.99 4.85 -19.24
CA LEU A 99 -1.33 6.13 -19.85
C LEU A 99 -0.37 7.22 -19.35
N LEU A 100 -0.11 7.23 -18.04
CA LEU A 100 0.82 8.15 -17.40
C LEU A 100 2.25 8.04 -17.96
N GLN A 101 2.78 6.83 -18.12
CA GLN A 101 4.09 6.59 -18.74
C GLN A 101 4.15 7.10 -20.19
N ARG A 102 3.08 6.89 -20.96
CA ARG A 102 3.01 7.34 -22.36
C ARG A 102 2.97 8.86 -22.47
N GLU A 103 2.24 9.53 -21.58
CA GLU A 103 2.09 10.99 -21.57
C GLU A 103 3.27 11.69 -20.88
N ASN A 104 4.06 10.96 -20.09
CA ASN A 104 5.26 11.46 -19.40
C ASN A 104 6.50 10.57 -19.66
N PRO A 105 7.03 10.54 -20.89
CA PRO A 105 8.15 9.67 -21.25
C PRO A 105 9.37 9.88 -20.35
N GLY A 106 9.93 8.79 -19.82
CA GLY A 106 11.14 8.81 -18.99
C GLY A 106 10.96 9.34 -17.57
N LYS A 107 9.78 9.87 -17.20
CA LYS A 107 9.53 10.39 -15.85
C LYS A 107 9.15 9.31 -14.83
N ILE A 108 8.59 8.20 -15.31
CA ILE A 108 8.18 7.06 -14.50
C ILE A 108 8.96 5.86 -15.02
N CYS A 109 9.65 5.13 -14.13
CA CYS A 109 10.35 3.90 -14.49
C CYS A 109 9.39 2.85 -15.06
N ASP A 110 9.93 1.90 -15.84
CA ASP A 110 9.13 0.84 -16.49
C ASP A 110 8.38 -0.02 -15.47
N HIS A 111 9.00 -0.25 -14.31
CA HIS A 111 8.46 -1.08 -13.23
C HIS A 111 8.49 -0.35 -11.89
N PRO A 112 7.50 0.50 -11.60
CA PRO A 112 7.38 1.14 -10.30
C PRO A 112 7.29 0.13 -9.17
N LEU A 113 7.93 0.45 -8.05
CA LEU A 113 7.87 -0.32 -6.83
C LEU A 113 6.69 0.11 -5.96
N PHE A 114 6.30 1.38 -6.04
CA PHE A 114 5.24 1.96 -5.21
C PHE A 114 4.32 2.89 -5.97
N ILE A 115 3.14 3.04 -5.41
CA ILE A 115 2.19 4.08 -5.78
C ILE A 115 1.73 4.76 -4.49
N GLU A 116 1.60 6.08 -4.55
CA GLU A 116 0.93 6.89 -3.56
C GLU A 116 -0.17 7.66 -4.27
N ALA A 117 -1.35 7.73 -3.66
CA ALA A 117 -2.49 8.48 -4.17
C ALA A 117 -2.99 9.42 -3.07
N VAL A 118 -3.21 10.68 -3.44
CA VAL A 118 -3.74 11.72 -2.55
C VAL A 118 -4.84 12.47 -3.27
N THR A 119 -5.75 13.10 -2.54
CA THR A 119 -6.75 13.97 -3.17
C THR A 119 -6.06 15.19 -3.77
N SER A 120 -6.53 15.62 -4.94
CA SER A 120 -5.93 16.74 -5.66
C SER A 120 -6.09 18.08 -4.92
N ASP A 121 -7.15 18.23 -4.13
CA ASP A 121 -7.52 19.46 -3.41
C ASP A 121 -6.70 19.74 -2.15
N THR A 122 -6.45 18.73 -1.33
CA THR A 122 -5.91 18.86 0.03
C THR A 122 -4.69 17.99 0.28
N ASN A 123 -4.31 17.16 -0.70
CA ASN A 123 -3.33 16.08 -0.53
C ASN A 123 -3.71 15.11 0.60
N ALA A 124 -5.01 14.95 0.89
CA ALA A 124 -5.46 13.96 1.85
C ALA A 124 -5.11 12.56 1.31
N PRO A 125 -4.46 11.68 2.09
CA PRO A 125 -4.15 10.33 1.63
C PRO A 125 -5.42 9.59 1.20
N ALA A 126 -5.41 8.95 0.03
CA ALA A 126 -6.63 8.39 -0.55
C ALA A 126 -7.35 7.39 0.36
N TYR A 127 -6.64 6.66 1.23
CA TYR A 127 -7.27 5.73 2.16
C TYR A 127 -8.12 6.39 3.27
N THR A 128 -8.01 7.69 3.49
CA THR A 128 -8.80 8.41 4.51
C THR A 128 -10.14 8.92 3.96
N THR A 129 -10.34 8.89 2.64
CA THR A 129 -11.53 9.48 2.00
C THR A 129 -12.78 8.61 2.14
N GLY A 130 -12.59 7.29 2.34
CA GLY A 130 -13.68 6.31 2.35
C GLY A 130 -14.16 5.85 0.97
N ASP A 131 -13.50 6.28 -0.11
CA ASP A 131 -13.77 5.77 -1.46
C ASP A 131 -13.28 4.32 -1.63
N THR A 132 -13.96 3.57 -2.48
CA THR A 132 -13.60 2.19 -2.84
C THR A 132 -12.79 2.17 -4.13
N PHE A 133 -11.54 1.72 -4.08
CA PHE A 133 -10.65 1.73 -5.23
C PHE A 133 -10.68 0.41 -6.00
N TYR A 134 -11.00 0.47 -7.29
CA TYR A 134 -10.94 -0.69 -8.18
C TYR A 134 -9.51 -1.12 -8.44
N ARG A 135 -8.58 -0.15 -8.52
CA ARG A 135 -7.15 -0.39 -8.63
C ARG A 135 -6.41 0.55 -7.70
N PHE A 136 -5.41 0.02 -7.02
CA PHE A 136 -4.46 0.76 -6.22
C PHE A 136 -3.16 -0.05 -6.21
N SER A 137 -2.40 0.03 -7.29
CA SER A 137 -1.23 -0.83 -7.50
C SER A 137 -0.14 -0.12 -8.29
N PRO A 138 1.14 -0.29 -7.93
CA PRO A 138 2.24 0.29 -8.68
C PRO A 138 2.36 -0.23 -10.12
N SER A 139 1.85 -1.44 -10.42
CA SER A 139 1.93 -2.03 -11.77
C SER A 139 0.73 -1.69 -12.65
N GLN A 140 -0.35 -1.17 -12.07
CA GLN A 140 -1.58 -0.86 -12.81
C GLN A 140 -1.99 0.61 -12.75
N GLY A 141 -1.53 1.34 -11.73
CA GLY A 141 -1.99 2.68 -11.39
C GLY A 141 -3.10 2.69 -10.33
N PHE A 142 -3.89 3.75 -10.33
CA PHE A 142 -4.98 3.99 -9.42
C PHE A 142 -6.28 4.20 -10.19
N VAL A 143 -7.38 3.61 -9.70
CA VAL A 143 -8.69 3.78 -10.31
C VAL A 143 -9.76 3.83 -9.24
N CYS A 144 -10.48 4.95 -9.18
CA CYS A 144 -11.77 5.04 -8.52
C CYS A 144 -12.88 4.97 -9.58
N ARG A 145 -13.78 3.98 -9.51
CA ARG A 145 -14.92 3.92 -10.44
C ARG A 145 -16.18 4.42 -9.75
N ARG A 146 -16.96 5.26 -10.44
CA ARG A 146 -18.22 5.78 -9.91
C ARG A 146 -19.18 4.67 -9.45
N ARG A 147 -19.25 3.58 -10.21
CA ARG A 147 -20.12 2.42 -9.93
C ARG A 147 -19.79 1.67 -8.65
N ASP A 148 -18.56 1.79 -8.14
CA ASP A 148 -18.15 1.13 -6.91
C ASP A 148 -18.41 2.02 -5.67
N GLN A 149 -18.74 3.30 -5.87
CA GLN A 149 -18.92 4.25 -4.77
C GLN A 149 -20.35 4.23 -4.23
N ARG A 150 -20.48 4.17 -2.89
CA ARG A 150 -21.78 4.26 -2.21
C ARG A 150 -22.56 5.53 -2.58
N ARG A 151 -21.85 6.66 -2.71
CA ARG A 151 -22.42 7.96 -3.09
C ARG A 151 -22.36 8.25 -4.59
N ARG A 152 -21.93 7.28 -5.41
CA ARG A 152 -21.76 7.41 -6.87
C ARG A 152 -20.94 8.65 -7.29
N PHE A 153 -19.90 8.96 -6.54
CA PHE A 153 -18.93 10.00 -6.89
C PHE A 153 -17.56 9.60 -6.33
N CYS A 154 -16.51 9.82 -7.12
CA CYS A 154 -15.11 9.66 -6.73
C CYS A 154 -14.55 11.04 -6.40
N ARG A 155 -13.72 11.17 -5.37
CA ARG A 155 -12.85 12.34 -5.27
C ARG A 155 -11.91 12.40 -6.48
N ASP A 156 -11.37 13.59 -6.70
CA ASP A 156 -10.26 13.84 -7.63
C ASP A 156 -8.95 13.43 -6.94
N TYR A 157 -8.19 12.54 -7.57
CA TYR A 157 -6.92 12.05 -7.06
C TYR A 157 -5.77 12.33 -8.02
N LYS A 158 -4.59 12.45 -7.42
CA LYS A 158 -3.32 12.44 -8.14
C LYS A 158 -2.40 11.40 -7.55
N VAL A 159 -1.56 10.82 -8.40
CA VAL A 159 -0.66 9.73 -8.03
C VAL A 159 0.80 10.05 -8.26
N ARG A 160 1.68 9.50 -7.43
CA ARG A 160 3.11 9.43 -7.72
C ARG A 160 3.61 8.01 -7.58
N PHE A 161 4.72 7.72 -8.24
CA PHE A 161 5.31 6.39 -8.29
C PHE A 161 6.68 6.38 -7.62
N GLY A 162 6.95 5.31 -6.88
CA GLY A 162 8.26 5.08 -6.28
C GLY A 162 9.07 4.18 -7.18
N CYS A 163 10.18 4.69 -7.70
CA CYS A 163 11.12 3.98 -8.56
C CYS A 163 12.44 3.69 -7.82
N PRO A 164 13.25 2.73 -8.28
CA PRO A 164 14.65 2.63 -7.82
C PRO A 164 15.39 3.97 -8.08
N CYS A 165 16.19 4.47 -7.14
CA CYS A 165 16.92 5.74 -7.29
C CYS A 165 18.04 5.74 -8.36
N LYS A 166 18.35 4.57 -8.92
CA LYS A 166 19.19 4.42 -10.10
C LYS A 166 18.50 3.42 -11.02
N TYR A 167 18.06 3.89 -12.18
CA TYR A 167 17.68 3.06 -13.31
C TYR A 167 18.66 3.35 -14.44
#